data_AF-A0A5S6QJK2-F1
#
_entry.id   AF-A0A5S6QJK2-F1
#
_cell.length_a   1.000
_cell.length_b   1.000
_cell.length_c   1.000
_cell.angle_alpha   90.00
_cell.angle_beta   90.00
_cell.angle_gamma   90.00
#
_symmetry.space_group_name_H-M   'P 1'
#
loop_
_entity.id
_entity.type
_entity.pdbx_description
1 polymer ?
#
loop_
_entity_poly.entity_id
_entity_poly.type
_entity_poly.pdbx_seq_one_letter_code
_entity_poly.pdbx_strand_id
1 'polypeptide(L)'
;MTFGEELIIQDAPVSVASGMRFLNFSARAWSHTTLDHLHDEWGYITVDPTGKVVLMTAGNNGFSTYEEGTLSKNKLKLRLADIGRVSFSRDLPVKELERTFTLKKSNRLEQWQRMRTTTHPTEGLLDHAIVVYEKIA
;
A
#
# COMPACT_ATOMS: atom_id res chain seq x y z
N MET A 1 0.55 -6.87 -16.76
CA MET A 1 1.85 -6.23 -17.05
C MET A 1 2.83 -6.68 -15.97
N THR A 2 4.07 -6.96 -16.33
CA THR A 2 5.14 -7.26 -15.35
C THR A 2 5.91 -5.97 -15.08
N PHE A 3 6.22 -5.70 -13.82
CA PHE A 3 6.91 -4.49 -13.38
C PHE A 3 7.91 -4.82 -12.27
N GLY A 4 8.91 -3.96 -12.10
CA GLY A 4 9.75 -3.95 -10.91
C GLY A 4 9.21 -2.93 -9.91
N GLU A 5 9.44 -3.15 -8.63
CA GLU A 5 9.07 -2.21 -7.57
C GLU A 5 10.12 -2.18 -6.47
N GLU A 6 10.45 -0.97 -6.02
CA GLU A 6 11.24 -0.72 -4.82
C GLU A 6 10.31 -0.30 -3.69
N LEU A 7 10.40 -1.00 -2.56
CA LEU A 7 9.62 -0.72 -1.36
C LEU A 7 10.55 -0.34 -0.21
N ILE A 8 10.33 0.84 0.36
CA ILE A 8 11.06 1.34 1.52
C ILE A 8 10.09 1.54 2.68
N ILE A 9 10.35 0.85 3.78
CA ILE A 9 9.65 1.03 5.05
C ILE A 9 10.70 1.29 6.12
N GLN A 10 10.64 2.46 6.76
CA GLN A 10 11.65 2.92 7.72
C GLN A 10 11.00 3.48 8.97
N ASP A 11 11.66 3.38 10.12
CA ASP A 11 11.20 4.05 11.34
C ASP A 11 11.08 5.56 11.10
N ALA A 12 9.94 6.12 11.48
CA ALA A 12 9.75 7.57 11.58
C ALA A 12 9.97 8.01 13.04
N PRO A 13 10.19 9.32 13.31
CA PRO A 13 10.35 9.82 14.66
C PRO A 13 9.23 9.38 15.61
N VAL A 14 9.61 8.88 16.79
CA VAL A 14 8.65 8.38 17.78
C VAL A 14 8.00 9.56 18.52
N SER A 15 6.67 9.59 18.56
CA SER A 15 5.95 10.47 19.48
C SER A 15 5.80 9.77 20.83
N VAL A 16 6.64 10.14 21.80
CA VAL A 16 6.59 9.57 23.16
C VAL A 16 5.24 9.83 23.83
N ALA A 17 4.59 10.95 23.52
CA ALA A 17 3.33 11.36 24.14
C ALA A 17 2.11 10.56 23.65
N SER A 18 2.10 10.08 22.39
CA SER A 18 0.93 9.40 21.83
C SER A 18 0.92 7.90 22.05
N GLY A 19 2.07 7.29 22.35
CA GLY A 19 2.23 5.83 22.38
C GLY A 19 2.06 5.15 21.01
N MET A 20 1.85 5.93 19.94
CA MET A 20 1.74 5.43 18.57
C MET A 20 3.11 5.25 17.95
N ARG A 21 3.21 4.29 17.01
CA ARG A 21 4.39 4.08 16.19
C ARG A 21 4.11 4.56 14.77
N PHE A 22 5.11 5.20 14.17
CA PHE A 22 5.06 5.71 12.81
C PHE A 22 6.19 5.09 12.00
N LEU A 23 5.91 4.74 10.75
CA LEU A 23 6.89 4.31 9.77
C LEU A 23 6.73 5.16 8.50
N ASN A 24 7.83 5.62 7.93
CA ASN A 24 7.85 6.17 6.58
C ASN A 24 7.61 5.03 5.59
N PHE A 25 6.80 5.29 4.57
CA PHE A 25 6.47 4.34 3.52
C PHE A 25 6.70 4.97 2.15
N SER A 26 7.37 4.25 1.25
CA SER A 26 7.36 4.57 -0.18
C SER A 26 7.43 3.32 -1.04
N ALA A 27 6.66 3.32 -2.13
CA ALA A 27 6.76 2.31 -3.18
C ALA A 27 6.91 2.99 -4.54
N ARG A 28 7.86 2.52 -5.35
CA ARG A 28 8.14 3.03 -6.69
C ARG A 28 8.17 1.88 -7.67
N ALA A 29 7.30 1.93 -8.69
CA ALA A 29 7.17 0.90 -9.71
C ALA A 29 7.62 1.39 -11.09
N TRP A 30 8.23 0.51 -11.86
CA TRP A 30 8.68 0.74 -13.24
C TRP A 30 8.41 -0.47 -14.14
N SER A 31 8.21 -0.20 -15.42
CA SER A 31 8.01 -1.21 -16.45
C SER A 31 9.21 -2.16 -16.51
N HIS A 32 8.96 -3.46 -16.45
CA HIS A 32 10.05 -4.44 -16.57
C HIS A 32 10.72 -4.36 -17.96
N THR A 33 9.95 -4.07 -19.00
CA THR A 33 10.42 -4.11 -20.39
C THR A 33 11.14 -2.83 -20.81
N THR A 34 10.59 -1.67 -20.44
CA THR A 34 11.09 -0.37 -20.91
C THR A 34 11.85 0.41 -19.85
N LEU A 35 11.78 -0.03 -18.59
CA LEU A 35 12.27 0.70 -17.42
C LEU A 35 11.57 2.06 -17.21
N ASP A 36 10.51 2.35 -17.97
CA ASP A 36 9.72 3.56 -17.79
C ASP A 36 9.03 3.55 -16.43
N HIS A 37 8.95 4.73 -15.83
CA HIS A 37 8.21 4.96 -14.61
C HIS A 37 6.72 4.61 -14.77
N LEU A 38 6.13 3.94 -13.76
CA LEU A 38 4.71 3.57 -13.77
C LEU A 38 3.93 4.25 -12.64
N HIS A 39 4.34 4.03 -11.40
CA HIS A 39 3.59 4.46 -10.22
C HIS A 39 4.55 4.77 -9.09
N ASP A 40 4.26 5.84 -8.35
CA ASP A 40 4.86 6.07 -7.04
C ASP A 40 3.77 6.30 -6.01
N GLU A 41 4.02 5.87 -4.79
CA GLU A 41 3.28 6.28 -3.61
C GLU A 41 4.22 6.57 -2.43
N TRP A 42 3.91 7.62 -1.68
CA TRP A 42 4.58 7.97 -0.42
C TRP A 42 3.56 8.14 0.70
N GLY A 43 3.98 7.86 1.92
CA GLY A 43 3.06 7.90 3.03
C GLY A 43 3.64 7.49 4.36
N TYR A 44 2.72 7.17 5.27
CA TYR A 44 3.04 6.72 6.61
C TYR A 44 2.21 5.51 7.01
N ILE A 45 2.84 4.55 7.67
CA ILE A 45 2.16 3.52 8.45
C ILE A 45 2.09 4.00 9.90
N THR A 46 0.89 4.10 10.45
CA THR A 46 0.66 4.41 11.87
C THR A 46 0.10 3.18 12.57
N VAL A 47 0.70 2.81 13.71
CA VAL A 47 0.27 1.68 14.53
C VAL A 47 -0.09 2.19 15.92
N ASP A 48 -1.32 1.91 16.34
CA ASP A 48 -1.78 2.26 17.69
C ASP A 48 -1.39 1.18 18.73
N PRO A 49 -1.54 1.46 20.03
CA PRO A 49 -1.23 0.50 21.09
C PRO A 49 -2.11 -0.77 21.08
N THR A 50 -3.26 -0.75 20.40
CA THR A 50 -4.17 -1.90 20.30
C THR A 50 -3.81 -2.85 19.15
N GLY A 51 -2.89 -2.43 18.28
CA GLY A 51 -2.48 -3.17 17.09
C GLY A 51 -3.30 -2.83 15.84
N LYS A 52 -4.13 -1.78 15.88
CA LYS A 52 -4.74 -1.19 14.67
C LYS A 52 -3.66 -0.50 13.87
N VAL A 53 -3.69 -0.71 12.56
CA VAL A 53 -2.75 -0.15 11.60
C VAL A 53 -3.50 0.70 10.60
N VAL A 54 -2.95 1.87 10.30
CA VAL A 54 -3.40 2.76 9.23
C VAL A 54 -2.24 2.98 8.28
N LEU A 55 -2.48 2.81 6.98
CA LEU A 55 -1.58 3.24 5.92
C LEU A 55 -2.25 4.39 5.16
N MET A 56 -1.62 5.56 5.20
CA MET A 56 -2.01 6.70 4.36
C MET A 56 -0.96 6.91 3.29
N THR A 57 -1.36 6.95 2.03
CA THR A 57 -0.45 7.28 0.92
C THR A 57 -0.99 8.38 0.02
N ALA A 58 -0.08 9.08 -0.66
CA ALA A 58 -0.35 9.93 -1.79
C ALA A 58 0.47 9.41 -2.99
N GLY A 59 -0.22 9.18 -4.10
CA GLY A 59 0.34 8.65 -5.32
C GLY A 59 0.55 9.71 -6.40
N ASN A 60 1.54 9.50 -7.26
CA ASN A 60 1.82 10.38 -8.42
C ASN A 60 0.69 10.37 -9.46
N ASN A 61 -0.21 9.38 -9.40
CA ASN A 61 -1.44 9.29 -10.17
C ASN A 61 -2.55 10.26 -9.70
N GLY A 62 -2.30 11.04 -8.63
CA GLY A 62 -3.24 12.03 -8.12
C GLY A 62 -4.28 11.45 -7.16
N PHE A 63 -4.06 10.26 -6.61
CA PHE A 63 -4.90 9.63 -5.59
C PHE A 63 -4.21 9.66 -4.23
N SER A 64 -4.98 9.81 -3.18
CA SER A 64 -4.53 9.57 -1.81
C SER A 64 -5.42 8.53 -1.16
N THR A 65 -4.84 7.50 -0.55
CA THR A 65 -5.62 6.44 0.11
C THR A 65 -5.49 6.54 1.63
N TYR A 66 -6.56 6.18 2.31
CA TYR A 66 -6.61 5.93 3.74
C TYR A 66 -7.04 4.48 3.93
N GLU A 67 -6.11 3.60 4.27
CA GLU A 67 -6.33 2.17 4.43
C GLU A 67 -6.18 1.77 5.90
N GLU A 68 -7.15 1.04 6.46
CA GLU A 68 -7.14 0.56 7.84
C GLU A 68 -7.05 -0.96 7.92
N GLY A 69 -6.46 -1.47 8.99
CA GLY A 69 -6.53 -2.88 9.31
C GLY A 69 -5.69 -3.28 10.50
N THR A 70 -5.17 -4.50 10.47
CA THR A 70 -4.49 -5.10 11.62
C THR A 70 -3.30 -5.95 11.19
N LEU A 71 -2.32 -6.02 12.09
CA LEU A 71 -1.20 -6.95 11.99
C LEU A 71 -1.53 -8.21 12.79
N SER A 72 -1.45 -9.38 12.14
CA SER A 72 -1.57 -10.68 12.80
C SER A 72 -0.41 -11.58 12.42
N LYS A 73 0.38 -12.01 13.40
CA LYS A 73 1.61 -12.80 13.22
C LYS A 73 2.60 -12.10 12.27
N ASN A 74 2.65 -12.53 11.02
CA ASN A 74 3.55 -12.07 9.96
C ASN A 74 2.78 -11.47 8.76
N LYS A 75 1.50 -11.15 8.96
CA LYS A 75 0.59 -10.67 7.91
C LYS A 75 -0.09 -9.38 8.34
N LEU A 76 0.16 -8.30 7.61
CA LEU A 76 -0.59 -7.06 7.69
C LEU A 76 -1.69 -7.11 6.64
N LYS A 77 -2.94 -6.92 7.06
CA LYS A 77 -4.08 -6.81 6.15
C LYS A 77 -4.70 -5.43 6.31
N LEU A 78 -4.86 -4.71 5.20
CA LEU A 78 -5.38 -3.35 5.11
C LEU A 78 -6.56 -3.33 4.13
N ARG A 79 -7.53 -2.46 4.39
CA ARG A 79 -8.67 -2.18 3.54
C ARG A 79 -8.87 -0.68 3.41
N LEU A 80 -9.18 -0.24 2.20
CA LEU A 80 -9.52 1.14 1.91
C LEU A 80 -10.73 1.56 2.73
N ALA A 81 -10.56 2.59 3.52
CA ALA A 81 -11.62 3.27 4.26
C ALA A 81 -11.99 4.59 3.58
N ASP A 82 -11.03 5.29 2.96
CA ASP A 82 -11.32 6.49 2.16
C ASP A 82 -10.29 6.70 1.03
N ILE A 83 -10.69 7.44 0.00
CA ILE A 83 -9.86 7.79 -1.16
C ILE A 83 -10.08 9.23 -1.62
N GLY A 84 -9.05 10.04 -1.48
CA GLY A 84 -8.95 11.39 -2.02
C GLY A 84 -8.43 11.42 -3.45
N ARG A 85 -8.76 12.48 -4.17
CA ARG A 85 -8.40 12.71 -5.57
C ARG A 85 -8.02 14.16 -5.77
N VAL A 86 -7.00 14.43 -6.57
CA VAL A 86 -6.74 15.79 -7.05
C VAL A 86 -7.88 16.24 -7.96
N SER A 87 -8.22 17.53 -7.91
CA SER A 87 -9.46 18.09 -8.48
C SER A 87 -9.64 17.92 -9.99
N PHE A 88 -8.53 17.73 -10.72
CA PHE A 88 -8.51 17.55 -12.17
C PHE A 88 -8.09 16.13 -12.59
N SER A 89 -7.98 15.19 -11.63
CA SER A 89 -7.79 13.79 -11.99
C SER A 89 -9.05 13.23 -12.63
N ARG A 90 -8.87 12.32 -13.59
CA ARG A 90 -10.00 11.51 -14.08
C ARG A 90 -10.50 10.68 -12.91
N ASP A 91 -11.82 10.60 -12.74
CA ASP A 91 -12.39 9.73 -11.71
C ASP A 91 -12.06 8.27 -12.07
N LEU A 92 -10.99 7.73 -11.48
CA LEU A 92 -10.76 6.30 -11.54
C LEU A 92 -11.72 5.64 -10.54
N PRO A 93 -12.56 4.70 -11.01
CA PRO A 93 -13.71 4.26 -10.26
C PRO A 93 -13.38 3.29 -9.11
N VAL A 94 -12.23 3.42 -8.42
CA VAL A 94 -11.86 2.54 -7.29
C VAL A 94 -12.91 2.68 -6.18
N LYS A 95 -13.56 1.57 -5.84
CA LYS A 95 -14.58 1.47 -4.79
C LYS A 95 -14.05 0.74 -3.56
N GLU A 96 -13.28 -0.31 -3.78
CA GLU A 96 -12.63 -1.07 -2.72
C GLU A 96 -11.21 -1.40 -3.13
N LEU A 97 -10.32 -1.38 -2.14
CA LEU A 97 -8.95 -1.85 -2.25
C LEU A 97 -8.62 -2.62 -0.97
N GLU A 98 -8.05 -3.81 -1.14
CA GLU A 98 -7.49 -4.62 -0.07
C GLU A 98 -6.00 -4.82 -0.35
N ARG A 99 -5.17 -4.39 0.59
CA ARG A 99 -3.72 -4.56 0.52
C ARG A 99 -3.28 -5.51 1.62
N THR A 100 -2.43 -6.46 1.28
CA THR A 100 -1.87 -7.41 2.23
C THR A 100 -0.37 -7.46 2.06
N PHE A 101 0.36 -7.33 3.18
CA PHE A 101 1.78 -7.67 3.25
C PHE A 101 1.95 -8.94 4.07
N THR A 102 2.63 -9.94 3.54
CA THR A 102 2.95 -11.18 4.25
C THR A 102 4.45 -11.41 4.24
N LEU A 103 5.08 -11.40 5.42
CA LEU A 103 6.48 -11.77 5.57
C LEU A 103 6.60 -13.29 5.52
N LYS A 104 6.99 -13.85 4.37
CA LYS A 104 7.09 -15.30 4.16
C LYS A 104 8.33 -15.88 4.85
N LYS A 105 9.43 -15.13 4.82
CA LYS A 105 10.73 -15.42 5.46
C LYS A 105 11.37 -14.10 5.88
N SER A 106 12.40 -14.13 6.72
CA SER A 106 13.09 -12.93 7.21
C SER A 106 13.58 -11.97 6.11
N ASN A 107 13.86 -12.47 4.91
CA ASN A 107 14.33 -11.71 3.75
C ASN A 107 13.34 -11.67 2.58
N ARG A 108 12.11 -12.17 2.74
CA ARG A 108 11.14 -12.30 1.65
C ARG A 108 9.76 -11.81 2.06
N LEU A 109 9.34 -10.70 1.47
CA LEU A 109 8.04 -10.07 1.68
C LEU A 109 7.17 -10.26 0.43
N GLU A 110 5.88 -10.48 0.62
CA GLU A 110 4.91 -10.56 -0.48
C GLU A 110 3.80 -9.54 -0.25
N GLN A 111 3.53 -8.72 -1.27
CA GLN A 111 2.41 -7.78 -1.32
C GLN A 111 1.35 -8.27 -2.30
N TRP A 112 0.09 -8.24 -1.86
CA TRP A 112 -1.07 -8.43 -2.72
C TRP A 112 -1.94 -7.19 -2.61
N GLN A 113 -2.26 -6.59 -3.75
CA GLN A 113 -3.29 -5.55 -3.88
C GLN A 113 -4.41 -6.10 -4.74
N ARG A 114 -5.61 -6.08 -4.17
CA ARG A 114 -6.84 -6.51 -4.85
C ARG A 114 -7.79 -5.33 -4.84
N MET A 115 -8.48 -5.10 -5.94
CA MET A 115 -9.39 -3.95 -6.03
C MET A 115 -10.71 -4.32 -6.68
N ARG A 116 -11.71 -3.51 -6.38
CA ARG A 116 -12.94 -3.42 -7.14
C ARG A 116 -13.15 -1.99 -7.59
N THR A 117 -13.51 -1.86 -8.85
CA THR A 117 -13.90 -0.59 -9.45
C THR A 117 -15.42 -0.56 -9.64
N THR A 118 -15.96 0.61 -9.97
CA THR A 118 -17.39 0.82 -10.26
C THR A 118 -17.85 -0.03 -11.46
N THR A 119 -16.95 -0.40 -12.37
CA THR A 119 -17.31 -1.18 -13.56
C THR A 119 -17.00 -2.67 -13.40
N HIS A 120 -15.92 -3.02 -12.67
CA HIS A 120 -15.45 -4.40 -12.57
C HIS A 120 -14.65 -4.66 -11.27
N PRO A 121 -14.78 -5.85 -10.65
CA PRO A 121 -15.85 -6.83 -10.85
C PRO A 121 -17.19 -6.33 -10.25
N THR A 122 -18.30 -6.97 -10.60
CA THR A 122 -19.61 -6.66 -9.99
C THR A 122 -19.65 -7.07 -8.51
N GLU A 123 -19.04 -8.20 -8.16
CA GLU A 123 -18.88 -8.71 -6.80
C GLU A 123 -17.45 -9.15 -6.51
N GLY A 124 -17.03 -9.05 -5.25
CA GLY A 124 -15.68 -9.44 -4.80
C GLY A 124 -14.58 -8.49 -5.25
N LEU A 125 -13.33 -8.95 -5.15
CA LEU A 125 -12.12 -8.20 -5.53
C LEU A 125 -11.33 -8.99 -6.57
N LEU A 126 -10.76 -8.30 -7.56
CA LEU A 126 -9.81 -8.89 -8.50
C LEU A 126 -8.38 -8.56 -8.09
N ASP A 127 -7.46 -9.47 -8.39
CA ASP A 127 -6.03 -9.23 -8.21
C ASP A 127 -5.59 -8.11 -9.14
N HIS A 128 -5.07 -7.03 -8.55
CA HIS A 128 -4.57 -5.89 -9.30
C HIS A 128 -3.06 -5.95 -9.44
N ALA A 129 -2.35 -6.19 -8.33
CA ALA A 129 -0.91 -6.30 -8.28
C ALA A 129 -0.49 -7.36 -7.25
N ILE A 130 0.48 -8.18 -7.62
CA ILE A 130 1.12 -9.14 -6.73
C ILE A 130 2.62 -8.95 -6.89
N VAL A 131 3.30 -8.63 -5.80
CA VAL A 131 4.72 -8.29 -5.78
C VAL A 131 5.43 -9.12 -4.73
N VAL A 132 6.59 -9.67 -5.10
CA VAL A 132 7.45 -10.42 -4.19
C VAL A 132 8.76 -9.67 -4.09
N TYR A 133 9.10 -9.25 -2.88
CA TYR A 133 10.32 -8.51 -2.59
C TYR A 133 11.36 -9.41 -1.95
N GLU A 134 12.61 -9.15 -2.31
CA GLU A 134 13.78 -9.63 -1.59
C GLU A 134 14.40 -8.46 -0.84
N LYS A 135 14.75 -8.69 0.43
CA LYS A 135 15.39 -7.64 1.23
C LYS A 135 16.78 -7.35 0.67
N ILE A 136 16.99 -6.13 0.20
CA ILE A 136 18.31 -5.59 -0.13
C ILE A 136 18.95 -5.01 1.13
N ALA A 137 20.28 -5.17 1.23
CA ALA A 137 21.07 -4.81 2.41
C ALA A 137 21.15 -3.29 2.61
#